data_AF-A0AAE8LQ31-F1
#
_entry.id   AF-A0AAE8LQ31-F1
#
_cell.length_a   1.000
_cell.length_b   1.000
_cell.length_c   1.000
_cell.angle_alpha   90.00
_cell.angle_beta   90.00
_cell.angle_gamma   90.00
#
_symmetry.space_group_name_H-M   'P 1'
#
loop_
_entity.id
_entity.type
_entity.pdbx_description
1 polymer ?
#
loop_
_entity_poly.entity_id
_entity_poly.type
_entity_poly.pdbx_seq_one_letter_code
_entity_poly.pdbx_strand_id
1 'polypeptide(L)' 'MEITLKQLSPDFQRLITEMGQSNESIIITDEGTPLAILSPTPQKKRAAFGCMKETIQILDDIVAPAVPESAWEVLQ' A
#
# COMPACT_ATOMS: atom_id res chain seq x y z
N MET A 1 21.61 6.50 -7.49
CA MET A 1 22.75 6.53 -6.55
C MET A 1 22.26 5.93 -5.25
N GLU A 2 22.94 4.91 -4.73
CA GLU A 2 22.58 4.23 -3.48
C GLU A 2 23.73 4.42 -2.49
N ILE A 3 23.43 4.85 -1.27
CA ILE A 3 24.41 5.10 -0.21
C ILE A 3 24.00 4.27 1.00
N THR A 4 24.94 3.58 1.61
CA THR A 4 24.67 2.76 2.80
C THR A 4 24.67 3.63 4.05
N LEU A 5 23.70 3.43 4.94
CA LEU A 5 23.57 4.19 6.20
C LEU A 5 24.86 4.23 7.03
N LYS A 6 25.64 3.14 7.03
CA LYS A 6 26.91 3.01 7.75
C LYS A 6 28.01 3.97 7.26
N GLN A 7 27.86 4.55 6.06
CA GLN A 7 28.80 5.51 5.49
C GLN A 7 28.51 6.95 5.92
N LEU A 8 27.39 7.18 6.63
CA LEU A 8 26.96 8.50 7.10
C LEU A 8 27.38 8.72 8.55
N SER A 9 27.46 9.99 8.97
CA SER A 9 27.82 10.34 10.34
C SER A 9 26.80 9.78 11.35
N PRO A 10 27.21 9.47 12.59
CA PRO A 10 26.31 8.91 13.61
C PRO A 10 25.06 9.75 13.86
N ASP A 11 25.19 11.07 13.84
CA ASP A 11 24.05 11.99 14.04
C ASP A 11 23.06 11.91 12.88
N PHE A 12 23.57 11.79 11.65
CA PHE A 12 22.72 11.61 10.48
C PHE A 12 22.03 10.25 10.47
N GLN A 13 22.70 9.20 10.98
CA GLN A 13 22.07 7.88 11.16
C GLN A 13 20.89 7.93 12.14
N ARG A 14 21.02 8.71 13.23
CA ARG A 14 19.92 8.93 14.19
C ARG A 14 18.74 9.63 13.53
N LEU A 15 18.99 10.73 12.80
CA LEU A 15 17.95 11.46 12.06
C LEU A 15 17.18 10.57 11.08
N ILE A 16 17.88 9.75 10.28
CA ILE A 16 17.24 8.82 9.33
C ILE A 16 16.40 7.76 10.08
N THR A 17 16.89 7.28 11.23
CA THR A 17 16.17 6.29 12.04
C THR A 17 14.89 6.88 12.63
N GLU A 18 14.97 8.09 13.17
CA GLU A 18 13.83 8.84 13.71
C GLU A 18 12.80 9.20 12.63
N MET A 19 13.25 9.62 11.44
CA MET A 19 12.40 9.84 10.27
C MET A 19 11.64 8.58 9.88
N GLY A 20 12.32 7.42 9.87
CA GLY A 20 11.69 6.13 9.57
C GLY A 20 10.67 5.69 10.61
N GLN A 21 10.83 6.07 11.88
CA GLN A 21 9.91 5.74 12.97
C GLN A 21 8.70 6.68 13.05
N SER A 22 8.93 7.99 12.93
CA SER A 22 7.89 9.03 12.94
C SER A 22 7.06 9.04 11.66
N ASN A 23 7.64 8.57 10.56
CA ASN A 23 7.08 8.68 9.22
C ASN A 23 6.83 10.14 8.78
N GLU A 24 7.60 11.08 9.34
CA GLU A 24 7.63 12.49 8.97
C GLU A 24 8.85 12.78 8.09
N SER A 25 8.71 13.71 7.14
CA SER A 25 9.82 14.10 6.25
C SER A 25 10.71 15.15 6.90
N ILE A 26 12.02 15.10 6.62
CA ILE A 26 13.01 16.08 7.07
C ILE A 26 13.41 16.97 5.89
N ILE A 27 13.40 18.30 6.09
CA ILE A 27 13.90 19.28 5.13
C ILE A 27 15.30 19.71 5.57
N ILE A 28 16.28 19.52 4.69
CA ILE A 28 17.65 20.03 4.89
C ILE A 28 17.71 21.41 4.28
N THR A 29 18.06 22.40 5.10
CA THR A 29 18.21 23.80 4.68
C THR A 29 19.63 24.28 4.94
N ASP A 30 20.08 25.23 4.13
CA ASP A 30 21.30 26.00 4.34
C ASP A 30 20.96 27.48 4.23
N GLU A 31 21.29 28.25 5.25
CA GLU A 31 20.91 29.67 5.39
C GLU A 31 19.41 29.95 5.11
N GLY A 32 18.53 29.03 5.51
CA GLY A 32 17.08 29.12 5.28
C GLY A 32 16.62 28.73 3.87
N THR A 33 17.55 28.42 2.96
CA THR A 33 17.24 27.91 1.62
C THR A 33 17.14 26.38 1.67
N PRO A 34 16.01 25.78 1.23
CA PRO A 34 15.87 24.33 1.19
C PRO A 34 16.78 23.71 0.12
N LEU A 35 17.62 22.77 0.53
CA LEU A 35 18.56 22.07 -0.34
C LEU A 35 18.08 20.67 -0.72
N ALA A 36 17.44 19.96 0.22
CA ALA A 36 16.98 18.60 0.00
C ALA A 36 15.82 18.23 0.93
N ILE A 37 15.04 17.23 0.51
CA ILE A 37 13.99 16.62 1.33
C ILE A 37 14.32 15.13 1.45
N LEU A 38 14.35 14.66 2.68
CA LEU A 38 14.41 13.25 3.00
C LEU A 38 13.02 12.80 3.42
N SER A 39 12.47 11.84 2.68
CA SER A 39 11.17 11.25 3.00
C SER A 39 11.34 9.79 3.40
N PRO A 40 10.61 9.31 4.42
CA PRO A 40 10.60 7.90 4.78
C PRO A 40 10.10 7.07 3.60
N THR A 41 10.71 5.90 3.39
CA THR A 41 10.25 4.98 2.37
C THR A 41 8.83 4.54 2.71
N PRO A 42 7.86 4.64 1.78
CA PRO A 42 6.50 4.21 2.04
C PRO A 42 6.49 2.72 2.39
N GLN A 43 6.19 2.41 3.65
CA GLN A 43 5.96 1.03 4.04
C GLN A 43 4.73 0.54 3.28
N LYS A 44 4.85 -0.59 2.56
CA LYS A 44 3.70 -1.28 1.98
C LYS A 44 2.78 -1.71 3.12
N LYS A 45 1.85 -0.84 3.51
CA LYS A 45 0.77 -1.21 4.40
C LYS A 45 -0.09 -2.22 3.66
N ARG A 46 -0.30 -3.40 4.25
CA ARG A 46 -1.34 -4.32 3.77
C ARG A 46 -2.65 -3.53 3.77
N ALA A 47 -3.34 -3.50 2.64
CA ALA A 47 -4.63 -2.84 2.55
C ALA A 47 -5.55 -3.38 3.67
N ALA A 48 -6.25 -2.49 4.36
CA ALA A 48 -7.17 -2.88 5.45
C ALA A 48 -8.28 -3.81 4.94
N PHE A 49 -8.60 -3.72 3.64
CA PHE A 49 -9.60 -4.53 2.95
C PHE A 49 -9.03 -5.02 1.61
N GLY A 50 -9.65 -6.05 1.05
CA GLY A 50 -9.21 -6.60 -0.23
C GLY A 50 -8.03 -7.58 -0.12
N CYS A 51 -7.96 -8.38 0.94
CA CYS A 51 -7.03 -9.52 1.00
C CYS A 51 -7.26 -10.53 -0.15
N MET A 52 -8.49 -10.56 -0.67
CA MET A 52 -8.94 -11.33 -1.84
C MET A 52 -9.08 -10.44 -3.09
N LYS A 53 -8.51 -9.23 -3.10
CA LYS A 53 -8.51 -8.39 -4.29
C LYS A 53 -7.81 -9.17 -5.41
N GLU A 54 -8.43 -9.21 -6.59
CA GLU A 54 -7.96 -9.96 -7.76
C GLU A 54 -8.08 -11.49 -7.66
N THR A 55 -8.69 -12.04 -6.60
CA THR A 55 -8.96 -13.49 -6.50
C THR A 55 -10.37 -13.89 -6.92
N ILE A 56 -11.23 -12.91 -7.27
CA ILE A 56 -12.60 -13.17 -7.74
C ILE A 56 -12.59 -13.22 -9.27
N GLN A 57 -13.21 -14.25 -9.82
CA GLN A 57 -13.47 -14.39 -11.25
C GLN A 57 -14.97 -14.18 -11.51
N ILE A 58 -15.30 -13.24 -12.41
CA ILE A 58 -16.66 -13.12 -12.96
C ILE A 58 -16.74 -14.12 -14.11
N LEU A 59 -17.66 -15.09 -14.00
CA LEU A 59 -17.83 -16.14 -15.01
C LEU A 59 -18.78 -15.69 -16.12
N ASP A 60 -20.00 -15.27 -15.77
CA ASP A 60 -21.02 -14.75 -16.70
C ASP A 60 -22.23 -14.16 -15.93
N ASP A 61 -23.21 -13.63 -16.66
CA ASP A 61 -24.51 -13.18 -16.15
C ASP A 61 -25.51 -14.35 -15.99
N ILE A 62 -26.38 -14.25 -14.98
CA ILE A 62 -27.46 -15.23 -14.76
C ILE A 62 -28.63 -14.89 -15.70
N VAL A 63 -28.68 -15.54 -16.86
CA VAL A 63 -29.74 -15.33 -17.88
C VAL A 63 -30.93 -16.30 -17.75
N ALA A 64 -30.81 -17.34 -16.95
CA ALA A 64 -31.86 -18.33 -16.72
C ALA A 64 -31.74 -18.96 -15.32
N PRO A 65 -32.85 -19.52 -14.78
CA PRO A 65 -32.83 -20.27 -13.54
C PRO A 65 -31.93 -21.51 -13.61
N ALA A 66 -31.35 -21.90 -12.47
CA ALA A 66 -30.45 -23.06 -12.39
C ALA A 66 -31.15 -24.41 -12.66
N VAL A 67 -32.49 -24.45 -12.64
CA VAL A 67 -33.30 -25.65 -12.85
C VAL A 67 -34.44 -25.35 -13.83
N PRO A 68 -34.86 -26.33 -14.65
CA PRO A 68 -35.95 -26.16 -15.59
C PRO A 68 -37.28 -25.89 -14.87
N GLU A 69 -38.21 -25.21 -15.55
CA GLU A 69 -39.54 -24.88 -15.02
C GLU A 69 -40.32 -26.10 -14.54
N SER A 70 -40.12 -27.27 -15.16
CA SER A 70 -40.74 -28.53 -14.76
C SER A 70 -40.36 -29.00 -13.36
N ALA A 71 -39.27 -28.49 -12.80
CA ALA A 71 -38.81 -28.80 -11.44
C ALA A 71 -39.42 -27.84 -10.39
N TRP A 72 -40.24 -26.87 -10.79
CA TRP A 72 -40.78 -25.86 -9.89
C TRP A 72 -42.08 -26.34 -9.26
N GLU A 73 -42.10 -26.47 -7.94
CA GLU A 73 -43.28 -26.93 -7.18
C GLU A 73 -44.51 -26.03 -7.35
N VAL A 74 -44.31 -24.72 -7.57
CA VAL A 74 -45.39 -23.75 -7.74
C VAL A 74 -46.14 -23.89 -9.08
N LEU A 75 -45.56 -24.61 -10.05
CA LEU A 75 -46.13 -24.80 -11.40
C LEU A 75 -46.76 -26.19 -11.60
N GLN A 76 -46.82 -27.03 -10.56
CA GLN A 76 -47.47 -28.36 -10.57
C GLN A 76 -48.93 -28.24 -10.10
#